data_AF-A0A2N5YWK8-F1
#
_entry.id   AF-A0A2N5YWK8-F1
#
_cell.length_a   1.000
_cell.length_b   1.000
_cell.length_c   1.000
_cell.angle_alpha   90.00
_cell.angle_beta   90.00
_cell.angle_gamma   90.00
#
_symmetry.space_group_name_H-M   'P 1'
#
loop_
_entity.id
_entity.type
_entity.pdbx_description
1 polymer ?
#
loop_
_entity_poly.entity_id
_entity_poly.type
_entity_poly.pdbx_seq_one_letter_code
_entity_poly.pdbx_strand_id
1 'polypeptide(L)'
;METAVCKSEIENTFSSLRRMSYDEKNSPLLKEKVINKFLDSINELKKDLQKKSQFVYDINERIEKITWFNDLDDECLMLINDLISTAKDLHSTLIRQYVSVGFLKLKGIAKEEIKDFKNAIDELKEICQDLESIFFYLPQMPEFVETTKQLSLV
;
A
#
# COMPACT_ATOMS: atom_id res chain seq x y z
N MET A 1 41.85 55.90 -15.72
CA MET A 1 40.41 56.17 -15.95
C MET A 1 39.70 54.91 -16.44
N GLU A 2 40.27 54.15 -17.39
CA GLU A 2 39.73 52.87 -17.89
C GLU A 2 39.46 51.80 -16.82
N THR A 3 40.33 51.66 -15.82
CA THR A 3 40.21 50.63 -14.76
C THR A 3 39.00 50.84 -13.85
N ALA A 4 38.60 52.10 -13.62
CA ALA A 4 37.42 52.44 -12.83
C ALA A 4 36.12 52.17 -13.61
N VAL A 5 36.15 52.37 -14.93
CA VAL A 5 35.03 52.07 -15.85
C VAL A 5 34.83 50.55 -15.97
N CYS A 6 35.90 49.78 -16.16
CA CYS A 6 35.81 48.32 -16.16
C CYS A 6 35.25 47.77 -14.84
N LYS A 7 35.65 48.36 -13.70
CA LYS A 7 35.15 47.92 -12.38
C LYS A 7 33.65 48.18 -12.22
N SER A 8 33.14 49.34 -12.64
CA SER A 8 31.71 49.64 -12.52
C SER A 8 30.85 48.79 -13.47
N GLU A 9 31.34 48.49 -14.68
CA GLU A 9 30.71 47.56 -15.63
C GLU A 9 30.58 46.14 -15.04
N ILE A 10 31.65 45.65 -14.39
CA ILE A 10 31.64 44.34 -13.73
C ILE A 10 30.66 44.34 -12.55
N GLU A 11 30.67 45.38 -11.71
CA GLU A 11 29.76 45.49 -10.56
C GLU A 11 28.30 45.57 -10.99
N ASN A 12 28.01 46.32 -12.06
CA ASN A 12 26.67 46.40 -12.65
C ASN A 12 26.22 45.06 -13.23
N THR A 13 27.09 44.38 -13.98
CA THR A 13 26.81 43.06 -14.56
C THR A 13 26.59 42.02 -13.47
N PHE A 14 27.43 42.01 -12.43
CA PHE A 14 27.25 41.11 -11.29
C PHE A 14 25.92 41.37 -10.57
N SER A 15 25.56 42.64 -10.37
CA SER A 15 24.33 43.02 -9.68
C SER A 15 23.09 42.65 -10.49
N SER A 16 23.12 42.84 -11.81
CA SER A 16 22.02 42.45 -12.70
C SER A 16 21.84 40.93 -12.74
N LEU A 17 22.93 40.18 -12.86
CA LEU A 17 22.92 38.71 -12.93
C LEU A 17 22.48 38.08 -11.60
N ARG A 18 22.90 38.67 -10.47
CA ARG A 18 22.43 38.28 -9.13
C ARG A 18 20.92 38.48 -8.97
N ARG A 19 20.40 39.63 -9.43
CA ARG A 19 18.97 39.95 -9.37
C ARG A 19 18.16 39.01 -10.26
N MET A 20 18.59 38.84 -11.52
CA MET A 20 17.92 37.93 -12.45
C MET A 20 17.93 36.47 -11.95
N SER A 21 19.04 36.00 -11.36
CA SER A 21 19.10 34.66 -10.74
C SER A 21 18.12 34.52 -9.56
N TYR A 22 17.99 35.56 -8.73
CA TYR A 22 17.05 35.57 -7.61
C TYR A 22 15.60 35.56 -8.10
N ASP A 23 15.28 36.42 -9.08
CA ASP A 23 13.94 36.54 -9.65
C ASP A 23 13.52 35.23 -10.35
N GLU A 24 14.43 34.61 -11.10
CA GLU A 24 14.16 33.34 -11.79
C GLU A 24 13.94 32.17 -10.82
N LYS A 25 14.76 32.09 -9.74
CA LYS A 25 14.57 31.09 -8.67
C LYS A 25 13.27 31.30 -7.90
N ASN A 26 12.76 32.52 -7.87
CA ASN A 26 11.52 32.88 -7.20
C ASN A 26 10.33 32.99 -8.15
N SER A 27 10.53 32.71 -9.44
CA SER A 27 9.50 32.91 -10.44
C SER A 27 8.27 32.05 -10.11
N PRO A 28 7.05 32.60 -10.28
CA PRO A 28 5.82 31.85 -10.05
C PRO A 28 5.77 30.56 -10.88
N LEU A 29 6.30 30.59 -12.11
CA LEU A 29 6.31 29.45 -13.03
C LEU A 29 7.15 28.27 -12.51
N LEU A 30 8.33 28.54 -11.95
CA LEU A 30 9.17 27.49 -11.38
C LEU A 30 8.51 26.87 -10.15
N LYS A 31 7.94 27.72 -9.28
CA LYS A 31 7.22 27.28 -8.07
C LYS A 31 6.00 26.42 -8.43
N GLU A 32 5.20 26.87 -9.40
CA GLU A 32 4.03 26.13 -9.89
C GLU A 32 4.42 24.77 -10.45
N LYS A 33 5.47 24.69 -11.27
CA LYS A 33 5.95 23.41 -11.83
C LYS A 33 6.38 22.42 -10.74
N VAL A 34 7.06 22.89 -9.69
CA VAL A 34 7.48 22.05 -8.56
C VAL A 34 6.27 21.56 -7.77
N ILE A 35 5.31 22.45 -7.50
CA ILE A 35 4.06 22.11 -6.81
C ILE A 35 3.27 21.08 -7.61
N ASN A 36 3.08 21.30 -8.91
CA ASN A 36 2.35 20.38 -9.78
C ASN A 36 3.01 18.99 -9.78
N LYS A 37 4.33 18.92 -9.93
CA LYS A 37 5.05 17.64 -9.87
C LYS A 37 4.84 16.92 -8.54
N PHE A 38 4.84 17.66 -7.42
CA PHE A 38 4.58 17.10 -6.11
C PHE A 38 3.14 16.58 -5.98
N LEU A 39 2.15 17.33 -6.46
CA LEU A 39 0.75 16.91 -6.48
C LEU A 39 0.54 15.68 -7.37
N ASP A 40 1.21 15.61 -8.51
CA ASP A 40 1.19 14.46 -9.40
C ASP A 40 1.72 13.21 -8.69
N SER A 41 2.86 13.31 -8.00
CA SER A 41 3.39 12.20 -7.21
C SER A 41 2.46 11.76 -6.08
N ILE A 42 1.74 12.68 -5.43
CA ILE A 42 0.71 12.33 -4.45
C ILE A 42 -0.44 11.58 -5.12
N ASN A 43 -0.88 12.02 -6.30
CA ASN A 43 -1.96 11.37 -7.04
C ASN A 43 -1.58 9.98 -7.53
N GLU A 44 -0.34 9.79 -7.98
CA GLU A 44 0.20 8.47 -8.35
C GLU A 44 0.22 7.53 -7.14
N LEU A 45 0.74 7.99 -5.99
CA LEU A 45 0.74 7.21 -4.76
C LEU A 45 -0.68 6.75 -4.36
N LYS A 46 -1.65 7.67 -4.40
CA LYS A 46 -3.06 7.36 -4.10
C LYS A 46 -3.60 6.24 -5.01
N LYS A 47 -3.38 6.37 -6.32
CA LYS A 47 -3.80 5.37 -7.30
C LYS A 47 -3.15 4.02 -7.05
N ASP A 48 -1.86 4.00 -6.72
CA ASP A 48 -1.14 2.76 -6.46
C ASP A 48 -1.63 2.07 -5.17
N LEU A 49 -1.89 2.83 -4.11
CA LEU A 49 -2.51 2.31 -2.88
C LEU A 49 -3.90 1.74 -3.16
N GLN A 50 -4.73 2.44 -3.92
CA GLN A 50 -6.07 1.95 -4.29
C GLN A 50 -6.01 0.66 -5.09
N LYS A 51 -5.15 0.58 -6.12
CA LYS A 51 -4.96 -0.65 -6.91
C LYS A 51 -4.51 -1.82 -6.05
N LYS A 52 -3.56 -1.58 -5.14
CA LYS A 52 -3.07 -2.62 -4.21
C LYS A 52 -4.16 -3.08 -3.26
N SER A 53 -4.95 -2.15 -2.71
CA SER A 53 -6.04 -2.47 -1.79
C SER A 53 -7.10 -3.31 -2.50
N GLN A 54 -7.53 -2.90 -3.70
CA GLN A 54 -8.48 -3.65 -4.51
C GLN A 54 -7.97 -5.06 -4.83
N PHE A 55 -6.71 -5.19 -5.23
CA PHE A 55 -6.12 -6.50 -5.51
C PHE A 55 -6.15 -7.42 -4.28
N VAL A 56 -5.90 -6.88 -3.09
CA VAL A 56 -5.95 -7.66 -1.83
C VAL A 56 -7.40 -8.05 -1.51
N TYR A 57 -8.36 -7.13 -1.64
CA TYR A 57 -9.78 -7.46 -1.47
C TYR A 57 -10.24 -8.56 -2.45
N ASP A 58 -9.82 -8.50 -3.71
CA ASP A 58 -10.14 -9.53 -4.72
C ASP A 58 -9.55 -10.90 -4.34
N ILE A 59 -8.38 -10.93 -3.69
CA ILE A 59 -7.79 -12.16 -3.16
C ILE A 59 -8.59 -12.65 -1.95
N ASN A 60 -8.94 -11.75 -1.02
CA ASN A 60 -9.72 -12.10 0.16
C ASN A 60 -11.04 -12.74 -0.27
N GLU A 61 -11.78 -12.14 -1.20
CA GLU A 61 -13.06 -12.70 -1.70
C GLU A 61 -12.88 -14.12 -2.31
N ARG A 62 -11.75 -14.38 -2.99
CA ARG A 62 -11.46 -15.70 -3.55
C ARG A 62 -11.11 -16.72 -2.47
N ILE A 63 -10.33 -16.32 -1.46
CA ILE A 63 -10.00 -17.16 -0.31
C ILE A 63 -11.27 -17.49 0.48
N GLU A 64 -12.14 -16.51 0.68
CA GLU A 64 -13.42 -16.68 1.38
C GLU A 64 -14.25 -17.79 0.73
N LYS A 65 -14.34 -17.80 -0.60
CA LYS A 65 -15.10 -18.81 -1.34
C LYS A 65 -14.58 -20.22 -1.10
N ILE A 66 -13.29 -20.40 -0.86
CA ILE A 66 -12.68 -21.71 -0.56
C ILE A 66 -13.19 -22.26 0.77
N THR A 67 -13.50 -21.39 1.75
CA THR A 67 -14.02 -21.82 3.07
C THR A 67 -15.33 -22.60 3.00
N TRP A 68 -16.05 -22.50 1.89
CA TRP A 68 -17.33 -23.20 1.66
C TRP A 68 -17.16 -24.57 0.99
N PHE A 69 -15.94 -24.98 0.64
CA PHE A 69 -15.70 -26.26 -0.01
C PHE A 69 -15.73 -27.40 1.01
N ASN A 70 -16.36 -28.51 0.63
CA ASN A 70 -16.48 -29.73 1.43
C ASN A 70 -15.92 -30.93 0.65
N ASP A 71 -15.69 -32.05 1.33
CA ASP A 71 -15.23 -33.31 0.74
C ASP A 71 -13.92 -33.20 -0.06
N LEU A 72 -12.98 -32.41 0.46
CA LEU A 72 -11.65 -32.22 -0.12
C LEU A 72 -10.75 -33.42 0.14
N ASP A 73 -9.96 -33.79 -0.87
CA ASP A 73 -8.92 -34.81 -0.74
C ASP A 73 -7.59 -34.24 -0.20
N ASP A 74 -6.63 -35.12 0.07
CA ASP A 74 -5.32 -34.74 0.62
C ASP A 74 -4.54 -33.79 -0.31
N GLU A 75 -4.69 -33.92 -1.63
CA GLU A 75 -4.06 -33.02 -2.61
C GLU A 75 -4.65 -31.60 -2.52
N CYS A 76 -5.96 -31.48 -2.40
CA CYS A 76 -6.62 -30.19 -2.16
C CYS A 76 -6.16 -29.57 -0.83
N LEU A 77 -6.03 -30.36 0.23
CA LEU A 77 -5.56 -29.87 1.53
C LEU A 77 -4.10 -29.39 1.46
N MET A 78 -3.23 -30.07 0.70
CA MET A 78 -1.87 -29.59 0.44
C MET A 78 -1.86 -28.24 -0.27
N LEU A 79 -2.68 -28.07 -1.32
CA LEU A 79 -2.80 -26.81 -2.05
C LEU A 79 -3.33 -25.66 -1.16
N ILE A 80 -4.28 -25.96 -0.27
CA ILE A 80 -4.78 -24.98 0.70
C ILE A 80 -3.68 -24.56 1.68
N ASN A 81 -2.87 -25.50 2.18
CA ASN A 81 -1.75 -25.18 3.05
C ASN A 81 -0.70 -24.30 2.35
N ASP A 82 -0.40 -24.58 1.08
CA ASP A 82 0.52 -23.77 0.27
C ASP A 82 -0.05 -22.36 -0.01
N LEU A 83 -1.36 -22.27 -0.24
CA LEU A 83 -2.07 -21.01 -0.40
C LEU A 83 -1.98 -20.17 0.89
N ILE A 84 -2.26 -20.75 2.06
CA ILE A 84 -2.15 -20.08 3.36
C ILE A 84 -0.73 -19.55 3.58
N SER A 85 0.27 -20.38 3.29
CA SER A 85 1.69 -20.00 3.44
C SER A 85 2.04 -18.81 2.53
N THR A 86 1.63 -18.88 1.26
CA THR A 86 1.85 -17.80 0.29
C THR A 86 1.12 -16.52 0.69
N ALA A 87 -0.11 -16.62 1.20
CA ALA A 87 -0.89 -15.48 1.66
C ALA A 87 -0.29 -14.82 2.92
N LYS A 88 0.26 -15.60 3.86
CA LYS A 88 1.01 -15.10 5.03
C LYS A 88 2.27 -14.34 4.62
N ASP A 89 2.98 -14.82 3.59
CA ASP A 89 4.15 -14.14 3.03
C ASP A 89 3.79 -12.82 2.34
N LEU A 90 2.68 -12.83 1.57
CA LEU A 90 2.12 -11.63 0.96
C LEU A 90 1.75 -10.61 2.03
N HIS A 91 0.98 -11.00 3.05
CA HIS A 91 0.61 -10.16 4.19
C HIS A 91 1.85 -9.51 4.83
N SER A 92 2.89 -10.31 5.10
CA SER A 92 4.14 -9.82 5.69
C SER A 92 4.83 -8.75 4.82
N THR A 93 4.77 -8.92 3.50
CA THR A 93 5.30 -7.94 2.54
C THR A 93 4.47 -6.67 2.50
N LEU A 94 3.14 -6.79 2.51
CA LEU A 94 2.23 -5.64 2.47
C LEU A 94 2.29 -4.81 3.76
N ILE A 95 2.41 -5.45 4.93
CA ILE A 95 2.61 -4.74 6.21
C ILE A 95 3.87 -3.89 6.18
N ARG A 96 4.99 -4.40 5.64
CA ARG A 96 6.22 -3.60 5.50
C ARG A 96 6.01 -2.38 4.59
N GLN A 97 5.27 -2.54 3.50
CA GLN A 97 4.90 -1.42 2.61
C GLN A 97 3.98 -0.42 3.31
N TYR A 98 3.00 -0.88 4.10
CA TYR A 98 2.16 0.00 4.90
C TYR A 98 2.97 0.83 5.91
N VAL A 99 3.91 0.18 6.61
CA VAL A 99 4.79 0.86 7.58
C VAL A 99 5.64 1.93 6.88
N SER A 100 6.17 1.64 5.68
CA SER A 100 7.01 2.59 4.96
C SER A 100 6.27 3.86 4.51
N VAL A 101 4.96 3.78 4.26
CA VAL A 101 4.12 4.96 3.94
C VAL A 101 3.50 5.62 5.18
N GLY A 102 3.73 5.08 6.38
CA GLY A 102 3.12 5.58 7.62
C GLY A 102 3.44 7.04 7.94
N PHE A 103 4.63 7.53 7.56
CA PHE A 103 4.99 8.95 7.77
C PHE A 103 4.15 9.90 6.93
N LEU A 104 3.65 9.48 5.76
CA LEU A 104 2.78 10.28 4.89
C LEU A 104 1.40 10.46 5.52
N LYS A 105 0.89 9.41 6.16
CA LYS A 105 -0.35 9.47 6.95
C LYS A 105 -0.27 10.51 8.07
N LEU A 106 0.87 10.62 8.76
CA LEU A 106 1.09 11.64 9.80
C LEU A 106 1.09 13.08 9.24
N LYS A 107 1.42 13.24 7.95
CA LYS A 107 1.36 14.51 7.23
C LYS A 107 0.00 14.79 6.58
N GLY A 108 -0.99 13.91 6.77
CA GLY A 108 -2.32 14.03 6.15
C GLY A 108 -2.33 13.72 4.66
N ILE A 109 -1.26 13.13 4.11
CA ILE A 109 -1.16 12.78 2.69
C ILE A 109 -1.76 11.38 2.50
N ALA A 110 -2.68 11.24 1.54
CA ALA A 110 -3.30 9.97 1.15
C ALA A 110 -3.89 9.16 2.34
N LYS A 111 -4.44 9.85 3.34
CA LYS A 111 -4.84 9.25 4.62
C LYS A 111 -5.87 8.14 4.46
N GLU A 112 -6.88 8.35 3.61
CA GLU A 112 -7.95 7.38 3.39
C GLU A 112 -7.43 6.18 2.60
N GLU A 113 -6.61 6.41 1.58
CA GLU A 113 -6.03 5.34 0.78
C GLU A 113 -5.04 4.47 1.60
N ILE A 114 -4.26 5.09 2.50
CA ILE A 114 -3.38 4.35 3.43
C ILE A 114 -4.21 3.56 4.47
N LYS A 115 -5.36 4.10 4.90
CA LYS A 115 -6.25 3.42 5.85
C LYS A 115 -6.92 2.21 5.18
N ASP A 116 -7.46 2.40 3.99
CA ASP A 116 -8.08 1.33 3.20
C ASP A 116 -7.09 0.21 2.89
N PHE A 117 -5.85 0.58 2.52
CA PHE A 117 -4.78 -0.40 2.34
C PHE A 117 -4.49 -1.21 3.61
N LYS A 118 -4.53 -0.58 4.79
CA LYS A 118 -4.36 -1.30 6.06
C LYS A 118 -5.50 -2.27 6.32
N ASN A 119 -6.74 -1.85 6.07
CA ASN A 119 -7.93 -2.69 6.25
C ASN A 119 -7.85 -3.94 5.37
N ALA A 120 -7.54 -3.78 4.08
CA ALA A 120 -7.39 -4.90 3.16
C ALA A 120 -6.34 -5.92 3.65
N ILE A 121 -5.22 -5.43 4.20
CA ILE A 121 -4.17 -6.29 4.77
C ILE A 121 -4.64 -7.01 6.03
N ASP A 122 -5.37 -6.33 6.92
CA ASP A 122 -5.87 -6.94 8.15
C ASP A 122 -6.92 -8.02 7.84
N GLU A 123 -7.81 -7.78 6.89
CA GLU A 123 -8.75 -8.78 6.40
C GLU A 123 -8.03 -10.00 5.77
N LEU A 124 -6.95 -9.78 5.02
CA LEU A 124 -6.15 -10.89 4.48
C LEU A 124 -5.59 -11.77 5.60
N LYS A 125 -5.17 -11.17 6.73
CA LYS A 125 -4.69 -11.93 7.87
C LYS A 125 -5.82 -12.75 8.49
N GLU A 126 -6.96 -12.12 8.75
CA GLU A 126 -8.13 -12.77 9.36
C GLU A 126 -8.59 -13.96 8.52
N ILE A 127 -8.75 -13.75 7.22
CA ILE A 127 -9.26 -14.81 6.34
C ILE A 127 -8.30 -15.98 6.19
N CYS A 128 -6.98 -15.73 6.28
CA CYS A 128 -5.99 -16.82 6.34
C CYS A 128 -6.12 -17.62 7.64
N GLN A 129 -6.40 -16.96 8.77
CA GLN A 129 -6.62 -17.63 10.04
C GLN A 129 -7.91 -18.45 10.03
N ASP A 130 -8.97 -17.93 9.41
CA ASP A 130 -10.24 -18.63 9.24
C ASP A 130 -10.06 -19.86 8.35
N LEU A 131 -9.38 -19.71 7.21
CA LEU A 131 -9.10 -20.81 6.29
C LEU A 131 -8.27 -21.92 6.97
N GLU A 132 -7.24 -21.54 7.72
CA GLU A 132 -6.41 -22.47 8.50
C GLU A 132 -7.24 -23.19 9.57
N SER A 133 -8.12 -22.45 10.25
CA SER A 133 -8.99 -22.99 11.30
C SER A 133 -9.98 -24.02 10.73
N ILE A 134 -10.66 -23.69 9.63
CA ILE A 134 -11.69 -24.51 9.00
C ILE A 134 -11.12 -25.84 8.49
N PHE A 135 -9.97 -25.81 7.83
CA PHE A 135 -9.46 -27.01 7.17
C PHE A 135 -8.49 -27.85 8.03
N PHE A 136 -7.80 -27.25 9.01
CA PHE A 136 -6.76 -27.97 9.76
C PHE A 136 -6.99 -28.03 11.26
N TYR A 137 -7.71 -27.08 11.86
CA TYR A 137 -7.88 -27.06 13.32
C TYR A 137 -9.22 -27.65 13.78
N LEU A 138 -10.34 -27.12 13.28
CA LEU A 138 -11.69 -27.53 13.67
C LEU A 138 -11.97 -29.02 13.39
N PRO A 139 -11.52 -29.63 12.26
CA PRO A 139 -11.71 -31.06 12.03
C PRO A 139 -10.99 -31.97 13.04
N GLN A 140 -9.99 -31.45 13.75
CA GLN A 140 -9.27 -32.19 14.80
C GLN A 140 -9.97 -32.11 16.17
N MET A 141 -11.00 -31.25 16.32
CA MET A 141 -11.74 -31.09 17.56
C MET A 141 -12.93 -32.07 17.62
N PRO A 142 -12.93 -33.07 18.52
CA PRO A 142 -13.99 -34.07 18.58
C PRO A 142 -15.39 -33.48 18.78
N GLU A 143 -15.52 -32.47 19.65
CA GLU A 143 -16.82 -31.82 19.92
C GLU A 143 -17.37 -31.10 18.69
N PHE A 144 -16.48 -30.50 17.89
CA PHE A 144 -16.86 -29.82 16.65
C PHE A 144 -17.36 -30.82 15.60
N VAL A 145 -16.64 -31.94 15.43
CA VAL A 145 -17.03 -33.02 14.51
C VAL A 145 -18.34 -33.68 14.94
N GLU A 146 -18.56 -33.87 16.25
CA GLU A 146 -19.80 -34.45 16.76
C GLU A 146 -20.99 -33.50 16.56
N THR A 147 -20.80 -32.20 16.82
CA THR A 147 -21.84 -31.18 16.62
C THR A 147 -22.18 -31.00 15.14
N THR A 148 -21.19 -30.95 14.24
CA THR A 148 -21.43 -30.84 12.79
C THR A 148 -22.10 -32.09 12.22
N LYS A 149 -21.83 -33.29 12.76
CA LYS A 149 -22.60 -34.50 12.43
C LYS A 149 -24.06 -34.41 12.87
N GLN A 150 -24.33 -33.88 14.07
CA GLN A 150 -25.71 -33.71 14.55
C GLN A 150 -26.49 -32.70 13.71
N LEU A 151 -25.83 -31.65 13.21
CA LEU A 151 -26.44 -30.62 12.36
C LEU A 151 -26.63 -31.06 10.90
N SER A 152 -25.80 -31.96 10.38
CA SER A 152 -25.91 -32.50 9.01
C SER A 152 -26.89 -33.67 8.86
N LEU A 153 -27.43 -34.18 9.98
CA LEU A 153 -28.46 -35.23 10.02
C LEU A 153 -29.91 -34.69 10.00
N VAL A 154 -30.10 -33.41 9.72
CA VAL A 154 -31.42 -32.75 9.55
C VAL A 154 -31.70 -32.50 8.06
#